data_AF-A0A7V6VUJ0-F1
#
_entry.id   AF-A0A7V6VUJ0-F1
#
_cell.length_a   1.000
_cell.length_b   1.000
_cell.length_c   1.000
_cell.angle_alpha   90.00
_cell.angle_beta   90.00
_cell.angle_gamma   90.00
#
_symmetry.space_group_name_H-M   'P 1'
#
loop_
_entity.id
_entity.type
_entity.pdbx_description
1 polymer ?
#
loop_
_entity_poly.entity_id
_entity_poly.type
_entity_poly.pdbx_seq_one_letter_code
_entity_poly.pdbx_strand_id
1 'polypeptide(L)'
;MMKLILSSSIGGSVKENGVRIPVPLFTDNGFLDMLKQDWVEDAKVLMIVSSPDDSDKNDVIYGCYAQAFPFSGLSIASMDLCDGSYIVVDNGRHTLFGEAYCIRDGTIEMICTDGGSIVLKGYGHLALMG
;
A
#
# COMPACT_ATOMS: atom_id res chain seq x y z
N MET A 1 12.00 1.95 14.65
CA MET A 1 12.91 1.66 13.52
C MET A 1 12.06 1.40 12.30
N MET A 2 12.35 2.05 11.16
CA MET A 2 11.61 1.79 9.91
C MET A 2 12.12 0.50 9.27
N LYS A 3 11.20 -0.35 8.79
CA LYS A 3 11.51 -1.59 8.08
C LYS A 3 10.97 -1.54 6.67
N LEU A 4 11.80 -1.91 5.70
CA LEU A 4 11.42 -2.06 4.30
C LEU A 4 11.57 -3.53 3.93
N ILE A 5 10.47 -4.15 3.50
CA ILE A 5 10.45 -5.53 2.99
C ILE A 5 10.06 -5.44 1.52
N LEU A 6 10.90 -6.00 0.64
CA LEU A 6 10.66 -6.05 -0.80
C LEU A 6 10.35 -7.49 -1.19
N SER A 7 9.27 -7.69 -1.94
CA SER A 7 8.87 -9.00 -2.45
C SER A 7 8.41 -8.89 -3.90
N SER A 8 8.74 -9.89 -4.71
CA SER A 8 8.23 -10.01 -6.09
C SER A 8 6.75 -10.40 -6.14
N SER A 9 6.23 -11.00 -5.07
CA SER A 9 4.82 -11.34 -4.93
C SER A 9 4.47 -11.61 -3.47
N ILE A 10 3.34 -11.11 -3.00
CA ILE A 10 2.86 -11.33 -1.63
C ILE A 10 1.68 -12.31 -1.56
N GLY A 11 1.12 -12.71 -2.70
CA GLY A 11 -0.08 -13.57 -2.75
C GLY A 11 -1.36 -12.81 -2.40
N GLY A 12 -2.14 -13.32 -1.45
CA GLY A 12 -3.32 -12.62 -0.90
C GLY A 12 -4.59 -12.68 -1.75
N SER A 13 -4.50 -13.04 -3.02
CA SER A 13 -5.68 -13.32 -3.84
C SER A 13 -5.38 -14.32 -4.96
N VAL A 14 -6.38 -15.09 -5.36
CA VAL A 14 -6.36 -15.94 -6.55
C VAL A 14 -7.58 -15.66 -7.42
N LYS A 15 -7.49 -16.01 -8.70
CA LYS A 15 -8.63 -15.91 -9.63
C LYS A 15 -9.18 -17.30 -9.89
N GLU A 16 -10.39 -17.56 -9.40
CA GLU A 16 -11.13 -18.79 -9.61
C GLU A 16 -12.40 -18.50 -10.41
N ASN A 17 -12.60 -19.21 -11.52
CA ASN A 17 -13.79 -19.04 -12.39
C ASN A 17 -14.09 -17.59 -12.80
N GLY A 18 -13.04 -16.78 -12.99
CA GLY A 18 -13.20 -15.37 -13.36
C GLY A 18 -13.34 -14.40 -12.19
N VAL A 19 -13.62 -14.92 -10.98
CA VAL A 19 -13.80 -14.14 -9.76
C VAL A 19 -12.50 -14.14 -8.96
N ARG A 20 -12.13 -12.99 -8.38
CA ARG A 20 -10.99 -12.91 -7.48
C ARG A 20 -11.46 -13.17 -6.05
N ILE A 21 -10.78 -14.08 -5.36
CA ILE A 21 -11.10 -14.43 -3.97
C ILE A 21 -9.87 -14.26 -3.07
N PRO A 22 -10.06 -13.90 -1.79
CA PRO A 22 -8.97 -13.80 -0.84
C PRO A 22 -8.39 -15.17 -0.50
N VAL A 23 -7.07 -15.23 -0.35
CA VAL A 23 -6.33 -16.38 0.18
C VAL A 23 -5.26 -15.87 1.15
N PRO A 24 -4.65 -16.72 1.99
CA PRO A 24 -3.48 -16.30 2.76
C PRO A 24 -2.37 -15.74 1.86
N LEU A 25 -1.57 -14.83 2.42
CA LEU A 25 -0.30 -14.41 1.86
C LEU A 25 0.62 -15.62 1.66
N PHE A 26 1.46 -15.56 0.62
CA PHE A 26 2.35 -16.67 0.27
C PHE A 26 3.40 -16.92 1.35
N THR A 27 3.70 -18.20 1.57
CA THR A 27 4.75 -18.68 2.46
C THR A 27 6.05 -18.99 1.72
N ASP A 28 5.97 -19.19 0.40
CA ASP A 28 7.00 -19.91 -0.36
C ASP A 28 8.28 -19.09 -0.59
N ASN A 29 8.21 -17.76 -0.42
CA ASN A 29 9.32 -16.83 -0.59
C ASN A 29 9.84 -16.26 0.74
N GLY A 30 9.35 -16.75 1.89
CA GLY A 30 9.73 -16.25 3.20
C GLY A 30 9.22 -14.84 3.54
N PHE A 31 8.44 -14.21 2.66
CA PHE A 31 7.88 -12.87 2.89
C PHE A 31 7.01 -12.83 4.14
N LEU A 32 6.07 -13.78 4.26
CA LEU A 32 5.16 -13.82 5.40
C LEU A 32 5.91 -14.03 6.72
N ASP A 33 6.95 -14.86 6.72
CA ASP A 33 7.76 -15.13 7.91
C ASP A 33 8.53 -13.88 8.35
N MET A 34 9.13 -13.14 7.40
CA MET A 34 9.76 -11.85 7.69
C MET A 34 8.75 -10.83 8.20
N LEU A 35 7.57 -10.76 7.57
CA LEU A 35 6.53 -9.80 7.95
C LEU A 35 6.03 -10.06 9.37
N LYS A 36 5.83 -11.34 9.74
CA LYS A 36 5.38 -11.75 11.07
C LYS A 36 6.33 -11.39 12.21
N GLN A 37 7.64 -11.33 11.95
CA GLN A 37 8.61 -10.98 12.99
C GLN A 37 8.41 -9.57 13.54
N ASP A 38 7.81 -8.69 12.72
CA ASP A 38 7.71 -7.26 12.99
C ASP A 38 6.29 -6.72 12.92
N TRP A 39 5.31 -7.57 12.61
CA TRP A 39 3.93 -7.17 12.54
C TRP A 39 3.44 -6.76 13.93
N VAL A 40 2.85 -5.57 14.01
CA VAL A 40 2.26 -5.06 15.23
C VAL A 40 0.83 -5.58 15.32
N GLU A 41 0.41 -6.01 16.50
CA GLU A 41 -0.99 -6.38 16.75
C GLU A 41 -1.91 -5.19 16.42
N ASP A 42 -3.01 -5.49 15.71
CA ASP A 42 -3.99 -4.50 15.27
C ASP A 42 -3.37 -3.39 14.42
N ALA A 43 -2.53 -3.79 13.46
CA ALA A 43 -1.85 -2.87 12.57
C ALA A 43 -2.82 -2.00 11.77
N LYS A 44 -2.45 -0.74 11.56
CA LYS A 44 -3.08 0.14 10.57
C LYS A 44 -2.34 0.00 9.26
N VAL A 45 -3.05 -0.40 8.21
CA VAL A 45 -2.46 -0.73 6.91
C VAL A 45 -2.89 0.30 5.87
N LEU A 46 -1.94 0.80 5.07
CA LEU A 46 -2.24 1.62 3.90
C LEU A 46 -1.86 0.83 2.65
N MET A 47 -2.83 0.60 1.76
CA MET A 47 -2.59 0.06 0.43
C MET A 47 -2.45 1.20 -0.57
N ILE A 48 -1.35 1.22 -1.30
CA ILE A 48 -1.11 2.18 -2.38
C ILE A 48 -1.17 1.39 -3.68
N VAL A 49 -2.00 1.83 -4.63
CA VAL A 49 -2.18 1.12 -5.91
C VAL A 49 -1.46 1.80 -7.05
N SER A 50 -1.06 0.97 -8.01
CA SER A 50 -0.29 1.34 -9.18
C SER A 50 -1.09 2.04 -10.27
N SER A 51 -2.36 1.68 -10.38
CA SER A 51 -3.26 2.08 -11.46
C SER A 51 -4.48 2.78 -10.86
N PRO A 52 -4.38 4.10 -10.59
CA PRO A 52 -5.46 4.86 -9.97
C PRO A 52 -6.76 4.85 -10.80
N ASP A 53 -6.62 4.78 -12.13
CA ASP A 53 -7.76 4.78 -13.06
C ASP A 53 -8.58 3.47 -13.07
N ASP A 54 -8.16 2.44 -12.33
CA ASP A 54 -8.80 1.11 -12.30
C ASP A 54 -9.51 0.84 -10.96
N SER A 55 -10.33 1.81 -10.52
CA SER A 55 -11.00 1.81 -9.21
C SER A 55 -11.76 0.51 -8.93
N ASP A 56 -12.46 -0.04 -9.93
CA ASP A 56 -13.21 -1.30 -9.79
C ASP A 56 -12.30 -2.47 -9.41
N LYS A 57 -11.10 -2.56 -10.00
CA LYS A 57 -10.13 -3.60 -9.62
C LYS A 57 -9.47 -3.30 -8.29
N ASN A 58 -9.20 -2.03 -7.99
CA ASN A 58 -8.60 -1.62 -6.73
C ASN A 58 -9.50 -1.98 -5.54
N ASP A 59 -10.81 -1.77 -5.65
CA ASP A 59 -11.79 -2.17 -4.63
C ASP A 59 -11.81 -3.69 -4.40
N VAL A 60 -11.76 -4.48 -5.48
CA VAL A 60 -11.72 -5.95 -5.38
C VAL A 60 -10.42 -6.43 -4.73
N ILE A 61 -9.29 -5.82 -5.09
CA ILE A 61 -7.99 -6.15 -4.51
C ILE A 61 -7.96 -5.75 -3.02
N TYR A 62 -8.40 -4.54 -2.70
CA TYR A 62 -8.55 -4.06 -1.33
C TYR A 62 -9.38 -5.04 -0.48
N GLY A 63 -10.56 -5.46 -0.98
CA GLY A 63 -11.42 -6.43 -0.29
C GLY A 63 -10.76 -7.80 -0.08
N CYS A 64 -9.88 -8.22 -1.01
CA CYS A 64 -9.12 -9.46 -0.83
C CYS A 64 -8.08 -9.33 0.28
N TYR A 65 -7.29 -8.27 0.29
CA TYR A 65 -6.23 -8.09 1.28
C TYR A 65 -6.75 -7.83 2.69
N ALA A 66 -7.90 -7.17 2.82
CA ALA A 66 -8.58 -6.98 4.10
C ALA A 66 -8.86 -8.32 4.81
N GLN A 67 -9.01 -9.41 4.04
CA GLN A 67 -9.19 -10.76 4.56
C GLN A 67 -7.89 -11.57 4.56
N ALA A 68 -7.02 -11.38 3.57
CA ALA A 68 -5.77 -12.12 3.45
C ALA A 68 -4.83 -11.90 4.64
N PHE A 69 -4.72 -10.67 5.15
CA PHE A 69 -3.91 -10.38 6.34
C PHE A 69 -4.39 -11.19 7.56
N PRO A 70 -5.67 -11.11 7.98
CA PRO A 70 -6.22 -11.99 9.02
C PRO A 70 -6.03 -13.49 8.75
N PHE A 71 -6.26 -13.96 7.51
CA PHE A 71 -6.05 -15.37 7.14
C PHE A 71 -4.60 -15.81 7.33
N SER A 72 -3.65 -14.89 7.19
CA SER A 72 -2.23 -15.12 7.42
C SER A 72 -1.81 -14.99 8.89
N GLY A 73 -2.74 -14.69 9.81
CA GLY A 73 -2.45 -14.47 11.23
C GLY A 73 -1.89 -13.09 11.53
N LEU A 74 -2.24 -12.09 10.72
CA LEU A 74 -1.83 -10.70 10.85
C LEU A 74 -3.07 -9.86 11.19
N SER A 75 -3.23 -9.46 12.45
CA SER A 75 -4.38 -8.64 12.86
C SER A 75 -4.27 -7.21 12.33
N ILE A 76 -5.41 -6.62 11.97
CA ILE A 76 -5.53 -5.26 11.44
C ILE A 76 -6.59 -4.48 12.22
N ALA A 77 -6.28 -3.25 12.63
CA ALA A 77 -7.26 -2.32 13.20
C ALA A 77 -8.05 -1.60 12.09
N SER A 78 -7.35 -1.18 11.05
CA SER A 78 -7.91 -0.49 9.89
C SER A 78 -7.05 -0.74 8.66
N MET A 79 -7.68 -0.66 7.50
CA MET A 79 -6.99 -0.63 6.22
C MET A 79 -7.56 0.50 5.38
N ASP A 80 -6.69 1.27 4.73
CA ASP A 80 -7.06 2.37 3.86
C ASP A 80 -6.50 2.12 2.45
N LEU A 81 -7.17 2.66 1.42
CA LEU A 81 -6.79 2.55 0.02
C LEU A 81 -6.41 3.95 -0.51
N CYS A 82 -5.22 4.05 -1.09
CA CYS A 82 -4.74 5.24 -1.77
C CYS A 82 -4.62 4.94 -3.28
N ASP A 83 -5.67 5.28 -4.02
CA ASP A 83 -5.81 5.04 -5.46
C ASP A 83 -5.99 6.32 -6.30
N GLY A 84 -5.58 7.48 -5.78
CA GLY A 84 -5.67 8.76 -6.48
C GLY A 84 -4.34 9.51 -6.63
N SER A 85 -3.23 8.98 -6.12
CA SER A 85 -1.98 9.73 -6.02
C SER A 85 -1.08 9.59 -7.25
N TYR A 86 -0.65 10.68 -7.87
CA TYR A 86 0.29 10.67 -9.00
C TYR A 86 1.30 11.84 -8.95
N ILE A 87 2.47 11.69 -9.59
CA ILE A 87 3.45 12.79 -9.74
C ILE A 87 3.45 13.31 -11.17
N VAL A 88 3.40 14.63 -11.32
CA VAL A 88 3.75 15.35 -12.55
C VAL A 88 5.13 15.97 -12.41
N VAL A 89 5.99 15.76 -13.42
CA VAL A 89 7.30 16.42 -13.53
C VAL A 89 7.25 17.41 -14.69
N ASP A 90 7.41 18.70 -14.39
CA ASP A 90 7.47 19.78 -15.39
C ASP A 90 8.64 20.72 -15.07
N ASN A 91 9.53 20.98 -16.04
CA ASN A 91 10.68 21.88 -15.88
C ASN A 91 11.53 21.60 -14.61
N GLY A 92 11.71 20.33 -14.23
CA GLY A 92 12.45 19.92 -13.02
C GLY A 92 11.68 20.12 -11.71
N ARG A 93 10.42 20.53 -11.77
CA ARG A 93 9.49 20.63 -10.64
C ARG A 93 8.66 19.36 -10.54
N HIS A 94 8.70 18.70 -9.39
CA HIS A 94 7.92 17.51 -9.10
C HIS A 94 6.70 17.92 -8.26
N THR A 95 5.51 17.66 -8.76
CA THR A 95 4.25 17.94 -8.07
C THR A 95 3.51 16.64 -7.86
N LEU A 96 3.25 16.29 -6.61
CA LEU A 96 2.37 15.19 -6.24
C LEU A 96 0.93 15.71 -6.24
N PHE A 97 0.02 14.96 -6.82
CA PHE A 97 -1.42 15.17 -6.83
C PHE A 97 -2.10 14.00 -6.12
N GLY A 98 -3.28 14.26 -5.54
CA GLY A 98 -4.06 13.26 -4.82
C GLY A 98 -3.61 13.09 -3.37
N GLU A 99 -4.29 12.20 -2.66
CA GLU A 99 -3.98 11.91 -1.26
C GLU A 99 -2.57 11.32 -1.12
N ALA A 100 -1.76 11.84 -0.20
CA ALA A 100 -0.43 11.30 0.02
C ALA A 100 0.05 11.48 1.45
N TYR A 101 0.90 10.53 1.85
CA TYR A 101 1.46 10.44 3.19
C TYR A 101 2.99 10.45 3.12
N CYS A 102 3.63 11.20 4.01
CA CYS A 102 5.06 11.11 4.27
C CYS A 102 5.30 10.11 5.39
N ILE A 103 6.19 9.16 5.15
CA ILE A 103 6.65 8.21 6.16
C ILE A 103 8.08 8.60 6.54
N ARG A 104 8.28 9.04 7.79
CA ARG A 104 9.59 9.45 8.31
C ARG A 104 9.73 9.05 9.77
N ASP A 105 10.82 8.39 10.11
CA ASP A 105 11.15 8.00 11.49
C ASP A 105 10.03 7.23 12.22
N GLY A 106 9.27 6.41 11.47
CA GLY A 106 8.14 5.65 12.01
C GLY A 106 6.86 6.47 12.19
N THR A 107 6.85 7.74 11.80
CA THR A 107 5.66 8.60 11.78
C THR A 107 5.07 8.61 10.38
N ILE A 108 3.75 8.51 10.28
CA ILE A 108 2.98 8.68 9.06
C ILE A 108 2.23 10.01 9.18
N GLU A 109 2.49 10.94 8.27
CA GLU A 109 1.85 12.25 8.23
C GLU A 109 1.20 12.47 6.86
N MET A 110 -0.07 12.86 6.83
CA MET A 110 -0.73 13.26 5.59
C MET A 110 -0.13 14.57 5.10
N ILE A 111 0.42 14.57 3.88
CA ILE A 111 1.06 15.75 3.27
C ILE A 111 0.27 16.31 2.08
N CYS A 112 -0.71 15.57 1.58
CA CYS A 112 -1.62 16.01 0.53
C CYS A 112 -2.96 15.30 0.73
N THR A 113 -4.07 16.03 0.61
CA THR A 113 -5.43 15.48 0.66
C THR A 113 -5.91 15.09 -0.72
N ASP A 114 -6.95 14.27 -0.80
CA ASP A 114 -7.66 14.02 -2.06
C ASP A 114 -8.06 15.33 -2.77
N GLY A 115 -7.93 15.32 -4.11
CA GLY A 115 -8.07 16.50 -4.97
C GLY A 115 -7.00 17.59 -4.80
N GLY A 116 -6.07 17.42 -3.86
CA GLY A 116 -4.99 18.35 -3.57
C GLY A 116 -3.74 18.17 -4.44
N SER A 117 -2.78 19.07 -4.29
CA SER A 117 -1.43 18.90 -4.82
C SER A 117 -0.37 19.54 -3.92
N ILE A 118 0.82 18.94 -3.89
CA ILE A 118 2.00 19.45 -3.17
C ILE A 118 3.25 19.40 -4.05
N VAL A 119 4.04 20.48 -4.01
CA VAL A 119 5.34 20.51 -4.67
C VAL A 119 6.37 19.83 -3.78
N LEU A 120 7.02 18.81 -4.31
CA LEU A 120 8.04 18.06 -3.58
C LEU A 120 9.35 18.86 -3.58
N LYS A 121 9.80 19.30 -2.41
CA LYS A 121 11.10 19.96 -2.20
C LYS A 121 11.90 19.18 -1.17
N GLY A 122 13.00 18.54 -1.59
CA GLY A 122 13.95 17.92 -0.66
C GLY A 122 13.48 16.66 0.07
N TYR A 123 12.47 15.94 -0.44
CA TYR A 123 12.03 14.67 0.14
C TYR A 123 12.96 13.54 -0.32
N GLY A 124 13.88 13.11 0.56
CA GLY A 124 14.87 12.06 0.28
C GLY A 124 14.28 10.64 0.15
N HIS A 125 13.10 10.40 0.71
CA HIS A 125 12.39 9.12 0.60
C HIS A 125 10.88 9.40 0.52
N LEU A 126 10.34 9.37 -0.69
CA LEU A 126 8.90 9.36 -0.92
C LEU A 126 8.56 7.96 -1.45
N ALA A 127 7.74 7.21 -0.72
CA ALA A 127 7.23 5.95 -1.21
C ALA A 127 6.05 6.26 -2.14
N LEU A 128 6.25 6.04 -3.43
CA LEU A 128 5.19 5.95 -4.42
C LEU A 128 5.30 4.58 -5.04
N MET A 129 4.30 3.73 -4.78
CA MET A 129 4.22 2.42 -5.41
C MET A 129 3.32 2.53 -6.62
N GLY A 130 3.96 2.53 -7.79
CA GLY A 130 3.34 2.39 -9.10
C GLY A 130 3.18 0.94 -9.50
#